data_AF-A0AAZ3R819-F1
#
_entry.id   AF-A0AAZ3R819-F1
#
_cell.length_a   1.000
_cell.length_b   1.000
_cell.length_c   1.000
_cell.angle_alpha   90.00
_cell.angle_beta   90.00
_cell.angle_gamma   90.00
#
_symmetry.space_group_name_H-M   'P 1'
#
loop_
_entity.id
_entity.type
_entity.pdbx_description
1 polymer ?
#
loop_
_entity_poly.entity_id
_entity_poly.type
_entity_poly.pdbx_seq_one_letter_code
_entity_poly.pdbx_strand_id
1 'polypeptide(L)'
;MPQRISSLELPASEIAAQIIASNSSINRHISQSTVQRKLCESSLQCRIAAKKPLLKDTNKKKRLAWAKKHEQWTLDRWKFVLWSDESNFEFFCFNRRVFVRRRVDERRISACVVPTVKHGGGMMVWGCFAGDTVSDLFRIQGILTQHD
;
A
#
# COMPACT_ATOMS: atom_id res chain seq x y z
N MET A 1 2.93 -31.45 -9.97
CA MET A 1 2.18 -30.25 -9.52
C MET A 1 2.93 -29.03 -10.01
N PRO A 2 2.53 -28.36 -11.10
CA PRO A 2 3.28 -27.20 -11.58
C PRO A 2 3.04 -26.02 -10.63
N GLN A 3 4.14 -25.36 -10.27
CA GLN A 3 4.19 -24.28 -9.31
C GLN A 3 3.36 -23.08 -9.80
N ARG A 4 2.52 -22.56 -8.90
CA ARG A 4 1.70 -21.36 -9.10
C ARG A 4 2.63 -20.16 -9.22
N ILE A 5 3.02 -19.81 -10.45
CA ILE A 5 3.79 -18.60 -10.74
C ILE A 5 3.03 -17.40 -10.15
N SER A 6 3.69 -16.67 -9.25
CA SER A 6 3.25 -15.46 -8.55
C SER A 6 3.09 -14.28 -9.52
N SER A 7 2.19 -14.42 -10.49
CA SER A 7 2.05 -13.60 -11.71
C SER A 7 1.31 -12.27 -11.54
N LEU A 8 1.22 -11.72 -10.33
CA LEU A 8 0.48 -10.46 -10.08
C LEU A 8 1.32 -9.19 -10.23
N GLU A 9 2.65 -9.32 -10.34
CA GLU A 9 3.58 -8.17 -10.25
C GLU A 9 4.24 -7.78 -11.57
N LEU A 10 4.11 -8.57 -12.64
CA LEU A 10 4.94 -8.40 -13.84
C LEU A 10 4.23 -7.63 -14.97
N PRO A 11 4.84 -6.59 -15.59
CA PRO A 11 4.36 -5.98 -16.81
C PRO A 11 4.28 -6.99 -17.95
N ALA A 12 3.45 -6.72 -18.97
CA ALA A 12 3.25 -7.67 -20.08
C ALA A 12 4.54 -7.93 -20.87
N SER A 13 5.47 -6.97 -20.89
CA SER A 13 6.82 -7.13 -21.44
C SER A 13 7.63 -8.19 -20.69
N GLU A 14 7.51 -8.25 -19.37
CA GLU A 14 8.25 -9.18 -18.52
C GLU A 14 7.60 -10.57 -18.50
N ILE A 15 6.25 -10.64 -18.56
CA ILE A 15 5.52 -11.89 -18.81
C ILE A 15 5.87 -12.43 -20.20
N ALA A 16 5.93 -11.59 -21.23
CA ALA A 16 6.34 -11.99 -22.56
C ALA A 16 7.78 -12.51 -22.57
N ALA A 17 8.71 -11.81 -21.89
CA ALA A 17 10.10 -12.25 -21.76
C ALA A 17 10.21 -13.61 -21.04
N GLN A 18 9.47 -13.83 -19.95
CA GLN A 18 9.45 -15.11 -19.24
C GLN A 18 8.87 -16.24 -20.09
N ILE A 19 7.79 -15.97 -20.83
CA ILE A 19 7.18 -16.95 -21.74
C ILE A 19 8.15 -17.29 -22.89
N ILE A 20 8.87 -16.30 -23.44
CA ILE A 20 9.88 -16.51 -24.49
C ILE A 20 11.05 -17.34 -23.94
N ALA A 21 11.55 -17.01 -22.75
CA ALA A 21 12.64 -17.75 -22.10
C ALA A 21 12.26 -19.21 -21.78
N SER A 22 11.03 -19.46 -21.34
CA SER A 22 10.54 -20.80 -20.97
C SER A 22 10.20 -21.69 -22.17
N ASN A 23 9.99 -21.10 -23.35
CA ASN A 23 9.63 -21.81 -24.59
C ASN A 23 10.80 -21.87 -25.58
N SER A 24 12.04 -21.95 -25.10
CA SER A 24 13.26 -21.95 -25.92
C SER A 24 13.30 -23.10 -26.95
N SER A 25 12.50 -24.15 -26.77
CA SER A 25 12.32 -25.28 -27.69
C SER A 25 11.20 -25.08 -28.73
N ILE A 26 10.38 -24.03 -28.60
CA ILE A 26 9.32 -23.67 -29.55
C ILE A 26 9.73 -22.34 -30.18
N ASN A 27 10.25 -22.37 -31.41
CA ASN A 27 10.64 -21.19 -32.19
C ASN A 27 9.41 -20.36 -32.64
N ARG A 28 8.58 -19.91 -31.70
CA ARG A 28 7.45 -19.01 -31.92
C ARG A 28 7.69 -17.71 -31.19
N HIS A 29 7.93 -16.67 -31.97
CA HIS A 29 7.96 -15.31 -31.48
C HIS A 29 6.54 -14.85 -31.10
N ILE A 30 6.26 -14.70 -29.80
CA ILE A 30 4.97 -14.20 -29.31
C ILE A 30 5.06 -12.68 -29.17
N SER A 31 4.17 -11.96 -29.86
CA SER A 31 4.09 -10.50 -29.75
C SER A 31 3.53 -10.05 -28.40
N GLN A 32 3.97 -8.89 -27.92
CA GLN A 32 3.40 -8.25 -26.72
C GLN A 32 1.89 -8.04 -26.83
N SER A 33 1.39 -7.71 -28.03
CA SER A 33 -0.05 -7.55 -28.31
C SER A 33 -0.84 -8.84 -28.09
N THR A 34 -0.26 -9.99 -28.42
CA THR A 34 -0.88 -11.30 -28.17
C THR A 34 -0.98 -11.58 -26.67
N VAL A 35 0.08 -11.28 -25.91
CA VAL A 35 0.08 -11.41 -24.45
C VAL A 35 -0.95 -10.48 -23.81
N GLN A 36 -1.00 -9.21 -24.22
CA GLN A 36 -1.97 -8.25 -23.71
C GLN A 36 -3.41 -8.69 -23.97
N ARG A 37 -3.72 -9.15 -25.19
CA ARG A 37 -5.04 -9.66 -25.55
C ARG A 37 -5.43 -10.84 -24.67
N LYS A 38 -4.54 -11.82 -24.47
CA LYS A 38 -4.80 -13.00 -23.63
C LYS A 38 -5.02 -12.63 -22.15
N LEU A 39 -4.27 -11.65 -21.64
CA LEU A 39 -4.47 -11.13 -20.29
C LEU A 39 -5.81 -10.40 -20.16
N CYS A 40 -6.20 -9.61 -21.16
CA CYS A 40 -7.51 -8.95 -21.20
C CYS A 40 -8.66 -9.94 -21.30
N GLU A 41 -8.55 -10.97 -22.14
CA GLU A 41 -9.51 -12.10 -22.23
C GLU A 41 -9.69 -12.79 -20.86
N SER A 42 -8.63 -12.82 -20.04
CA SER A 42 -8.64 -13.39 -18.70
C SER A 42 -9.06 -12.40 -17.60
N SER A 43 -9.55 -11.21 -17.96
CA SER A 43 -9.93 -10.11 -17.05
C SER A 43 -8.79 -9.53 -16.21
N LEU A 44 -7.53 -9.77 -16.59
CA LEU A 44 -6.34 -9.26 -15.89
C LEU A 44 -5.90 -7.92 -16.50
N GLN A 45 -6.48 -6.85 -15.97
CA GLN A 45 -6.22 -5.49 -16.45
C GLN A 45 -5.09 -4.83 -15.66
N CYS A 46 -4.33 -3.98 -16.36
CA CYS A 46 -3.34 -3.12 -15.72
C CYS A 46 -4.06 -2.03 -14.91
N ARG A 47 -3.78 -1.95 -13.61
CA ARG A 47 -4.41 -1.01 -12.68
C ARG A 47 -3.35 -0.42 -11.74
N ILE A 48 -3.58 0.79 -11.25
CA ILE A 48 -2.71 1.37 -10.21
C ILE A 48 -2.90 0.59 -8.90
N ALA A 49 -1.79 0.15 -8.30
CA ALA A 49 -1.79 -0.54 -7.03
C ALA A 49 -2.29 0.39 -5.92
N ALA A 50 -3.12 -0.14 -5.01
CA ALA A 50 -3.48 0.61 -3.83
C ALA A 50 -2.28 0.67 -2.88
N LYS A 51 -2.01 1.83 -2.31
CA LYS A 51 -0.99 2.03 -1.28
C LYS A 51 -1.61 1.77 0.10
N LYS A 52 -1.13 0.77 0.84
CA LYS A 52 -1.59 0.51 2.22
C LYS A 52 -0.46 -0.01 3.10
N PRO A 53 -0.52 0.21 4.42
CA PRO A 53 0.35 -0.48 5.36
C PRO A 53 0.03 -1.97 5.37
N LEU A 54 1.07 -2.80 5.39
CA LEU A 54 0.93 -4.23 5.60
C LEU A 54 0.60 -4.48 7.08
N LEU A 55 -0.59 -5.01 7.35
CA LEU A 55 -1.06 -5.32 8.69
C LEU A 55 -1.02 -6.83 8.90
N LYS A 56 -0.39 -7.25 10.02
CA LYS A 56 -0.51 -8.62 10.53
C LYS A 56 -1.97 -8.91 10.90
N ASP A 57 -2.41 -10.16 10.77
CA ASP A 57 -3.79 -10.54 11.08
C ASP A 57 -4.17 -10.30 12.55
N THR A 58 -3.20 -10.44 13.45
CA THR A 58 -3.34 -10.05 14.86
C THR A 58 -3.70 -8.57 15.01
N ASN A 59 -3.00 -7.69 14.29
CA ASN A 59 -3.27 -6.25 14.30
C ASN A 59 -4.63 -5.93 13.67
N LYS A 60 -5.05 -6.64 12.60
CA LYS A 60 -6.39 -6.49 12.01
C LYS A 60 -7.49 -6.80 13.02
N LYS A 61 -7.36 -7.92 13.75
CA LYS A 61 -8.31 -8.33 14.80
C LYS A 61 -8.38 -7.29 15.93
N LYS A 62 -7.23 -6.82 16.42
CA LYS A 62 -7.16 -5.78 17.46
C LYS A 62 -7.83 -4.47 17.02
N ARG A 63 -7.54 -4.01 15.80
CA ARG A 63 -8.16 -2.80 15.23
C ARG A 63 -9.68 -2.95 15.09
N LEU A 64 -10.16 -4.12 14.64
CA LEU A 64 -11.60 -4.38 14.52
C LEU A 64 -12.27 -4.39 15.89
N ALA A 65 -11.68 -5.04 16.90
CA ALA A 65 -12.21 -5.05 18.25
C ALA A 65 -12.27 -3.64 18.85
N TRP A 66 -11.22 -2.84 18.65
CA TRP A 66 -11.20 -1.44 19.08
C TRP A 66 -12.30 -0.63 18.39
N ALA A 67 -12.46 -0.76 17.06
CA ALA A 67 -13.50 -0.04 16.32
C ALA A 67 -14.90 -0.40 16.81
N LYS A 68 -15.20 -1.70 16.99
CA LYS A 68 -16.50 -2.15 17.55
C LYS A 68 -16.75 -1.63 18.95
N LYS A 69 -15.73 -1.59 19.82
CA LYS A 69 -15.86 -1.06 21.19
C LYS A 69 -16.24 0.42 21.23
N HIS A 70 -15.85 1.19 20.22
CA HIS A 70 -16.06 2.64 20.15
C HIS A 70 -17.11 3.04 19.09
N GLU A 71 -17.81 2.08 18.49
CA GLU A 71 -18.79 2.32 17.41
C GLU A 71 -19.92 3.24 17.85
N GLN A 72 -20.35 3.12 19.11
CA GLN A 72 -21.46 3.90 19.69
C GLN A 72 -21.00 5.17 20.42
N TRP A 73 -19.73 5.59 20.23
CA TRP A 73 -19.26 6.83 20.85
C TRP A 73 -19.87 8.05 20.16
N THR A 74 -20.43 8.96 20.96
CA THR A 74 -20.98 10.23 20.49
C THR A 74 -19.88 11.20 20.09
N LEU A 75 -20.23 12.21 19.29
CA LEU A 75 -19.29 13.27 18.91
C LEU A 75 -18.67 13.95 20.13
N ASP A 76 -19.46 14.22 21.17
CA ASP A 76 -18.96 14.83 22.41
C ASP A 76 -17.87 13.98 23.06
N ARG A 77 -18.03 12.65 23.08
CA ARG A 77 -16.99 11.76 23.61
C ARG A 77 -15.71 11.81 22.77
N TRP A 78 -15.83 11.92 21.45
CA TRP A 78 -14.67 12.06 20.58
C TRP A 78 -13.95 13.39 20.77
N LYS A 79 -14.66 14.48 21.10
CA LYS A 79 -14.06 15.80 21.38
C LYS A 79 -13.13 15.80 22.59
N PHE A 80 -13.36 14.93 23.57
CA PHE A 80 -12.49 14.80 24.75
C PHE A 80 -11.28 13.89 24.54
N VAL A 81 -11.12 13.27 23.37
CA VAL A 81 -9.92 12.46 23.07
C VAL A 81 -8.81 13.39 22.61
N LEU A 82 -7.69 13.41 23.34
CA LEU A 82 -6.45 14.02 22.88
C LEU A 82 -5.73 13.08 21.92
N TRP A 83 -5.62 13.49 20.67
CA TRP A 83 -4.87 12.77 19.64
C TRP A 83 -3.48 13.37 19.54
N SER A 84 -2.43 12.54 19.62
CA SER A 84 -1.06 12.95 19.35
C SER A 84 -0.45 12.02 18.31
N ASP A 85 0.42 12.55 17.45
CA ASP A 85 1.16 11.76 16.46
C ASP A 85 2.42 12.53 16.01
N GLU A 86 3.40 11.79 15.51
CA GLU A 86 4.55 12.36 14.80
C GLU A 86 4.32 12.34 13.29
N SER A 87 4.64 13.43 12.61
CA SER A 87 4.59 13.51 11.15
C SER A 87 5.91 13.99 10.56
N ASN A 88 6.29 13.40 9.43
CA ASN A 88 7.46 13.82 8.66
C ASN A 88 7.00 14.66 7.45
N PHE A 89 7.43 15.91 7.40
CA PHE A 89 7.27 16.78 6.24
C PHE A 89 8.41 16.55 5.25
N GLU A 90 8.12 15.79 4.19
CA GLU A 90 9.06 15.50 3.11
C GLU A 90 9.07 16.65 2.10
N PHE A 91 10.25 17.23 1.83
CA PHE A 91 10.43 18.29 0.81
C PHE A 91 10.41 17.73 -0.63
N PHE A 92 10.78 16.46 -0.81
CA PHE A 92 10.83 15.80 -2.10
C PHE A 92 10.08 14.48 -2.04
N CYS A 93 8.86 14.43 -2.60
CA CYS A 93 8.06 13.21 -2.61
C CYS A 93 8.03 12.61 -4.02
N PHE A 94 8.91 11.64 -4.30
CA PHE A 94 8.85 10.86 -5.54
C PHE A 94 7.77 9.78 -5.43
N ASN A 95 6.50 10.19 -5.53
CA ASN A 95 5.37 9.27 -5.56
C ASN A 95 5.28 8.54 -6.92
N ARG A 96 6.16 7.54 -7.12
CA ARG A 96 6.07 6.67 -8.30
C ARG A 96 4.78 5.87 -8.27
N ARG A 97 4.06 5.87 -9.39
CA ARG A 97 2.88 5.02 -9.59
C ARG A 97 3.35 3.59 -9.87
N VAL A 98 2.89 2.65 -9.06
CA VAL A 98 3.11 1.23 -9.30
C VAL A 98 1.87 0.66 -9.95
N PHE A 99 2.06 -0.04 -11.07
CA PHE A 99 1.01 -0.73 -11.79
C PHE A 99 1.04 -2.21 -11.42
N VAL A 100 -0.13 -2.79 -11.18
CA VAL A 100 -0.35 -4.22 -10.92
C VAL A 100 -1.36 -4.76 -11.93
N ARG A 101 -1.28 -6.04 -12.24
CA ARG A 101 -2.29 -6.72 -13.06
C ARG A 101 -3.24 -7.48 -12.16
N ARG A 102 -4.52 -7.14 -12.21
CA ARG A 102 -5.54 -7.75 -11.33
C ARG A 102 -6.94 -7.63 -11.91
N ARG A 103 -7.85 -8.46 -11.43
CA ARG A 103 -9.29 -8.33 -11.65
C ARG A 103 -9.86 -7.18 -10.82
N VAL A 104 -11.12 -6.83 -11.09
CA VAL A 104 -11.79 -5.66 -10.49
C VAL A 104 -11.90 -5.80 -8.96
N ASP A 105 -12.27 -6.98 -8.48
CA ASP A 105 -12.51 -7.37 -7.09
C ASP A 105 -11.22 -7.58 -6.28
N GLU A 106 -10.08 -7.81 -6.94
CA GLU A 106 -8.80 -8.14 -6.32
C GLU A 106 -8.05 -6.92 -5.74
N ARG A 107 -8.68 -5.73 -5.66
CA ARG A 107 -8.03 -4.45 -5.25
C ARG A 107 -7.36 -4.50 -3.88
N ARG A 108 -7.94 -5.29 -2.96
CA ARG A 108 -7.53 -5.33 -1.55
C ARG A 108 -6.73 -6.58 -1.20
N ILE A 109 -6.43 -7.44 -2.18
CA ILE A 109 -5.56 -8.60 -1.97
C ILE A 109 -4.14 -8.12 -1.70
N SER A 110 -3.46 -8.73 -0.75
CA SER A 110 -2.11 -8.34 -0.32
C SER A 110 -1.12 -8.25 -1.48
N ALA A 111 -1.18 -9.18 -2.44
CA ALA A 111 -0.35 -9.20 -3.64
C ALA A 111 -0.65 -8.08 -4.66
N CYS A 112 -1.73 -7.33 -4.49
CA CYS A 112 -2.16 -6.23 -5.39
C CYS A 112 -1.98 -4.84 -4.76
N VAL A 113 -1.38 -4.79 -3.57
CA VAL A 113 -1.23 -3.61 -2.73
C VAL A 113 0.24 -3.34 -2.54
N VAL A 114 0.66 -2.10 -2.74
CA VAL A 114 2.04 -1.70 -2.46
C VAL A 114 2.13 -1.30 -0.98
N PRO A 115 3.07 -1.90 -0.22
CA PRO A 115 3.35 -1.48 1.14
C PRO A 115 3.75 -0.01 1.16
N THR A 116 3.11 0.77 2.02
CA THR A 116 3.61 2.10 2.37
C THR A 116 4.57 1.99 3.52
N VAL A 117 5.83 2.34 3.27
CA VAL A 117 6.79 2.65 4.32
C VAL A 117 7.11 4.13 4.25
N LYS A 118 7.06 4.85 5.37
CA LYS A 118 7.50 6.24 5.46
C LYS A 118 8.99 6.20 5.82
N HIS A 119 9.87 6.26 4.82
CA HIS A 119 11.30 6.45 5.04
C HIS A 119 11.76 7.57 4.10
N GLY A 120 12.33 8.64 4.66
CA GLY A 120 12.77 9.78 3.88
C GLY A 120 13.37 10.89 4.74
N GLY A 121 14.20 11.73 4.13
CA GLY A 121 14.68 12.96 4.74
C GLY A 121 13.59 14.03 4.73
N GLY A 122 13.42 14.71 5.86
CA GLY A 122 12.37 15.72 6.04
C GLY A 122 12.41 16.31 7.45
N MET A 123 11.46 17.19 7.74
CA MET A 123 11.31 17.75 9.08
C MET A 123 10.29 16.92 9.87
N MET A 124 10.74 16.31 10.96
CA MET A 124 9.85 15.63 11.89
C MET A 124 9.23 16.63 12.85
N VAL A 125 7.92 16.57 13.00
CA VAL A 125 7.19 17.34 14.00
C VAL A 125 6.33 16.40 14.84
N TRP A 126 6.09 16.82 16.07
CA TRP A 126 5.07 16.27 16.94
C TRP A 126 4.00 17.33 17.17
N GLY A 127 2.76 16.89 17.33
CA GLY A 127 1.66 17.74 17.75
C GLY A 127 0.50 16.93 18.29
N CYS A 128 -0.44 17.63 18.90
CA CYS A 128 -1.68 17.04 19.37
C CYS A 128 -2.89 17.94 19.12
N PHE A 129 -4.08 17.34 19.11
CA PHE A 129 -5.34 18.06 18.96
C PHE A 129 -6.48 17.33 19.69
N ALA A 130 -7.50 18.07 20.11
CA ALA A 130 -8.69 17.53 20.75
C ALA A 130 -9.91 18.35 20.37
N GLY A 131 -10.97 17.70 19.87
CA GLY A 131 -12.18 18.39 19.42
C GLY A 131 -11.88 19.51 18.43
N ASP A 132 -12.12 20.75 18.85
CA ASP A 132 -11.96 21.95 18.03
C ASP A 132 -10.67 22.74 18.36
N THR A 133 -9.76 22.16 19.16
CA THR A 133 -8.48 22.79 19.56
C THR A 133 -7.28 22.02 19.03
N VAL A 134 -6.19 22.74 18.77
CA VAL A 134 -4.89 22.21 18.32
C VAL A 134 -3.79 22.72 19.25
N SER A 135 -2.76 21.90 19.48
CA SER A 135 -1.55 22.34 20.16
C SER A 135 -0.58 23.02 19.19
N ASP A 136 0.47 23.61 19.74
CA ASP A 136 1.65 23.97 18.98
C ASP A 136 2.27 22.72 18.33
N LEU A 137 2.95 22.93 17.19
CA LEU A 137 3.77 21.92 16.55
C LEU A 137 5.21 22.04 17.03
N PHE A 138 5.74 20.94 17.54
CA PHE A 138 7.09 20.87 18.06
C PHE A 138 7.98 20.18 17.03
N ARG A 139 8.99 20.90 16.54
CA ARG A 139 10.00 20.31 15.66
C ARG A 139 10.89 19.36 16.47
N ILE A 140 10.89 18.09 16.09
CA ILE A 140 11.79 17.09 16.66
C ILE A 140 13.15 17.19 15.96
N GLN A 141 14.21 17.33 16.74
CA GLN A 141 15.59 17.30 16.25
C GLN A 141 16.18 15.91 16.46
N GLY A 142 16.38 15.15 15.38
CA GLY A 142 16.94 13.80 15.46
C GLY A 142 15.88 12.73 15.70
N ILE A 143 16.23 11.70 16.49
CA ILE A 143 15.35 10.57 16.80
C ILE A 143 14.67 10.86 18.14
N LEU A 144 13.34 10.81 18.17
CA LEU A 144 12.58 10.96 19.41
C LEU A 144 12.87 9.76 20.33
N THR A 145 13.33 10.05 21.54
CA THR A 145 13.56 9.07 22.60
C THR A 145 12.49 9.19 23.67
N GLN A 146 12.44 8.23 24.60
CA GLN A 146 11.49 8.26 25.71
C GLN A 146 11.75 9.41 26.70
N HIS A 147 12.94 10.02 26.66
CA HIS A 147 13.40 11.03 27.62
C HIS A 147 13.33 12.47 27.09
N ASP A 148 12.84 12.65 25.87
CA ASP A 148 12.56 13.96 25.26
C ASP A 148 11.15 14.42 25.59
#